data_AF-A0AAU2UUZ6-F1
#
_entry.id   AF-A0AAU2UUZ6-F1
#
_cell.length_a   1.000
_cell.length_b   1.000
_cell.length_c   1.000
_cell.angle_alpha   90.00
_cell.angle_beta   90.00
_cell.angle_gamma   90.00
#
_symmetry.space_group_name_H-M   'P 1'
#
loop_
_entity.id
_entity.type
_entity.pdbx_description
1 polymer ?
#
loop_
_entity_poly.entity_id
_entity_poly.type
_entity_poly.pdbx_seq_one_letter_code
_entity_poly.pdbx_strand_id
1 'polypeptide(L)'
;MSAEPESPTYTFELKHKIEGQPADAFELTLIPFQCHEVKVTSGAAAAAMTLPALTPRDSEVVNQVSVQRVTGGYVANGAIYTNWSWSEHPLLPLPHLGYRKTESWPPNMSFELVEGSNHLIFTLDKELAW
;
A
#
# COMPACT_ATOMS: atom_id res chain seq x y z
N MET A 1 -1.42 32.14 -11.47
CA MET A 1 -0.75 31.16 -10.59
C MET A 1 -1.49 29.85 -10.76
N SER A 2 -0.91 28.87 -11.47
CA SER A 2 -1.42 27.51 -11.45
C SER A 2 -1.12 26.93 -10.07
N ALA A 3 -2.14 26.49 -9.33
CA ALA A 3 -1.92 25.75 -8.10
C ALA A 3 -1.02 24.55 -8.42
N GLU A 4 0.00 24.31 -7.61
CA GLU A 4 0.73 23.05 -7.69
C GLU A 4 -0.29 21.91 -7.48
N PRO A 5 -0.28 20.87 -8.33
CA PRO A 5 -1.23 19.77 -8.18
C PRO A 5 -1.00 19.15 -6.80
N GLU A 6 -2.04 19.17 -5.95
CA GLU A 6 -1.99 18.53 -4.63
C GLU A 6 -1.47 17.10 -4.77
N SER A 7 -0.45 16.76 -3.99
CA SER A 7 0.12 15.41 -3.94
C SER A 7 -0.97 14.43 -3.51
N PRO A 8 -1.41 13.54 -4.40
CA PRO A 8 -2.55 12.69 -4.12
C PRO A 8 -2.21 11.68 -3.01
N THR A 9 -3.19 11.49 -2.12
CA THR A 9 -3.07 10.64 -0.93
C THR A 9 -4.04 9.47 -1.01
N TYR A 10 -3.59 8.28 -0.68
CA TYR A 10 -4.45 7.11 -0.47
C TYR A 10 -4.30 6.63 0.98
N THR A 11 -5.25 5.81 1.44
CA THR A 11 -5.16 5.19 2.77
C THR A 11 -4.92 3.69 2.64
N PHE A 12 -4.31 3.09 3.66
CA PHE A 12 -4.07 1.66 3.66
C PHE A 12 -4.10 1.07 5.06
N GLU A 13 -4.46 -0.20 5.16
CA GLU A 13 -4.42 -0.97 6.40
C GLU A 13 -3.78 -2.35 6.17
N LEU A 14 -3.36 -2.98 7.27
CA LEU A 14 -2.85 -4.35 7.26
C LEU A 14 -3.83 -5.28 8.01
N LYS A 15 -4.17 -6.40 7.36
CA LYS A 15 -4.82 -7.57 7.95
C LYS A 15 -3.90 -8.78 7.85
N HIS A 16 -4.17 -9.83 8.61
CA HIS A 16 -3.50 -11.11 8.44
C HIS A 16 -4.48 -12.27 8.66
N LYS A 17 -4.14 -13.44 8.09
CA LYS A 17 -4.87 -14.70 8.24
C LYS A 17 -4.12 -15.75 9.07
N ILE A 18 -3.03 -15.34 9.72
CA ILE A 18 -2.17 -16.26 10.48
C ILE A 18 -2.89 -16.74 11.74
N GLU A 19 -3.19 -18.02 11.79
CA GLU A 19 -3.88 -18.65 12.93
C GLU A 19 -3.02 -18.58 14.21
N GLY A 20 -3.65 -18.31 15.35
CA GLY A 20 -3.00 -18.23 16.65
C GLY A 20 -2.20 -16.94 16.90
N GLN A 21 -2.15 -16.01 15.94
CA GLN A 21 -1.50 -14.72 16.12
C GLN A 21 -2.51 -13.64 16.54
N PRO A 22 -2.14 -12.73 17.48
CA PRO A 22 -2.91 -11.53 17.78
C PRO A 22 -3.15 -10.65 16.55
N ALA A 23 -4.26 -9.90 16.53
CA ALA A 23 -4.62 -9.03 15.42
C ALA A 23 -3.55 -7.97 15.09
N ASP A 24 -2.73 -7.58 16.08
CA ASP A 24 -1.66 -6.59 16.05
C ASP A 24 -0.25 -7.20 15.99
N ALA A 25 -0.14 -8.48 15.60
CA ALA A 25 1.14 -9.20 15.60
C ALA A 25 2.15 -8.74 14.52
N PHE A 26 1.70 -8.00 13.51
CA PHE A 26 2.51 -7.66 12.34
C PHE A 26 2.53 -6.16 12.07
N GLU A 27 3.61 -5.69 11.46
CA GLU A 27 3.76 -4.31 11.01
C GLU A 27 4.08 -4.30 9.52
N LEU A 28 3.26 -3.60 8.75
CA LEU A 28 3.50 -3.27 7.35
C LEU A 28 4.24 -1.94 7.27
N THR A 29 5.35 -1.93 6.55
CA THR A 29 6.05 -0.71 6.12
C THR A 29 5.92 -0.56 4.61
N LEU A 30 5.46 0.61 4.18
CA LEU A 30 5.44 1.04 2.78
C LEU A 30 6.43 2.19 2.58
N ILE A 31 7.26 2.11 1.54
CA ILE A 31 8.24 3.16 1.21
C ILE A 31 8.12 3.51 -0.27
N PRO A 32 7.46 4.62 -0.64
CA PRO A 32 7.45 5.09 -2.01
C PRO A 32 8.85 5.54 -2.45
N PHE A 33 9.12 5.48 -3.75
CA PHE A 33 10.38 5.96 -4.31
C PHE A 33 10.72 7.38 -3.85
N GLN A 34 11.87 7.52 -3.18
CA GLN A 34 12.38 8.80 -2.64
C GLN A 34 11.45 9.49 -1.63
N CYS A 35 10.58 8.74 -0.95
CA CYS A 35 9.73 9.26 0.13
C CYS A 35 10.06 8.61 1.48
N HIS A 36 9.50 9.20 2.54
CA HIS A 36 9.58 8.61 3.88
C HIS A 36 8.70 7.35 3.98
N GLU A 37 9.16 6.43 4.82
CA GLU A 37 8.39 5.23 5.14
C GLU A 37 7.11 5.58 5.92
N VAL A 38 6.04 4.83 5.67
CA VAL A 38 4.81 4.86 6.46
C VAL A 38 4.55 3.45 6.98
N LYS A 39 4.24 3.35 8.27
CA LYS A 39 4.01 2.09 8.97
C LYS A 39 2.58 1.97 9.45
N VAL A 40 2.06 0.75 9.43
CA VAL A 40 0.77 0.41 10.04
C VAL A 40 0.86 -0.97 10.67
N THR A 41 0.44 -1.07 11.93
CA THR A 41 0.29 -2.35 12.63
C THR A 41 -0.98 -3.05 12.15
N SER A 42 -0.95 -4.37 12.05
CA SER A 42 -2.13 -5.13 11.67
C SER A 42 -3.29 -4.89 12.64
N GLY A 43 -4.52 -4.85 12.15
CA GLY A 43 -5.70 -4.59 12.98
C GLY A 43 -5.81 -3.18 13.57
N ALA A 44 -4.83 -2.30 13.32
CA ALA A 44 -4.91 -0.89 13.68
C ALA A 44 -5.74 -0.09 12.66
N ALA A 45 -6.00 1.18 12.97
CA ALA A 45 -6.62 2.10 12.02
C ALA A 45 -5.72 2.32 10.79
N ALA A 46 -6.37 2.62 9.65
CA ALA A 46 -5.69 2.88 8.40
C ALA A 46 -4.68 4.03 8.51
N ALA A 47 -3.53 3.87 7.86
CA ALA A 47 -2.54 4.92 7.67
C ALA A 47 -2.75 5.64 6.32
N ALA A 48 -2.23 6.86 6.20
CA ALA A 48 -2.26 7.64 4.96
C ALA A 48 -0.90 7.60 4.27
N MET A 49 -0.89 7.42 2.96
CA MET A 49 0.29 7.49 2.10
C MET A 49 0.12 8.60 1.08
N THR A 50 1.03 9.57 1.10
CA THR A 50 1.11 10.63 0.09
C THR A 50 2.18 10.27 -0.92
N LEU A 51 1.80 10.20 -2.20
CA LEU A 51 2.76 9.95 -3.28
C LEU A 51 3.37 11.28 -3.76
N PRO A 52 4.62 11.27 -4.24
CA PRO A 52 5.23 12.47 -4.81
C PRO A 52 4.47 12.88 -6.08
N ALA A 53 4.51 14.17 -6.41
CA ALA A 53 4.01 14.63 -7.70
C ALA A 53 4.91 14.04 -8.81
N LEU A 54 4.30 13.27 -9.71
CA LEU A 54 5.00 12.58 -10.79
C LEU A 54 4.97 13.38 -12.09
N THR A 55 5.95 13.16 -12.96
CA THR A 55 6.00 13.73 -14.31
C THR A 55 6.38 12.63 -15.31
N PRO A 56 5.46 12.18 -16.19
CA PRO A 56 4.02 12.51 -16.28
C PRO A 56 3.21 12.22 -15.00
N ARG A 57 2.08 12.91 -14.79
CA ARG A 57 1.27 12.85 -13.57
C ARG A 57 0.69 11.47 -13.27
N ASP A 58 0.50 10.67 -14.31
CA ASP A 58 -0.05 9.31 -14.31
C ASP A 58 1.03 8.22 -14.31
N SER A 59 2.31 8.60 -14.16
CA SER A 59 3.42 7.65 -14.07
C SER A 59 3.24 6.67 -12.91
N GLU A 60 3.81 5.49 -13.05
CA GLU A 60 3.92 4.55 -11.93
C GLU A 60 5.05 4.98 -10.99
N VAL A 61 4.80 4.85 -9.69
CA VAL A 61 5.81 4.91 -8.64
C VAL A 61 5.92 3.56 -7.95
N VAL A 62 7.15 3.11 -7.73
CA VAL A 62 7.43 1.90 -6.97
C VAL A 62 7.31 2.21 -5.48
N ASN A 63 6.64 1.31 -4.75
CA ASN A 63 6.58 1.33 -3.29
C ASN A 63 7.17 0.03 -2.80
N GLN A 64 8.25 0.11 -2.02
CA GLN A 64 8.76 -1.04 -1.29
C GLN A 64 7.73 -1.43 -0.24
N VAL A 65 7.51 -2.74 -0.10
CA VAL A 65 6.56 -3.37 0.81
C VAL A 65 7.36 -4.33 1.69
N SER A 66 7.29 -4.16 2.99
CA SER A 66 7.81 -5.16 3.93
C SER A 66 6.87 -5.37 5.09
N VAL A 67 6.66 -6.63 5.47
CA VAL A 67 5.94 -6.99 6.68
C VAL A 67 6.89 -7.71 7.62
N GLN A 68 6.88 -7.28 8.87
CA GLN A 68 7.64 -7.90 9.96
C GLN A 68 6.71 -8.24 11.12
N ARG A 69 7.10 -9.19 11.97
CA ARG A 69 6.43 -9.34 13.27
C ARG A 69 6.79 -8.15 14.15
N VAL A 70 5.87 -7.72 15.01
CA VAL A 70 6.16 -6.70 16.03
C VAL A 70 7.28 -7.15 16.97
N THR A 71 7.39 -8.46 17.21
CA THR A 71 8.48 -9.09 17.96
C THR A 71 9.79 -9.22 17.18
N GLY A 72 9.79 -8.86 15.90
CA GLY A 72 10.94 -8.91 14.99
C GLY A 72 10.88 -10.02 13.94
N GLY A 73 11.73 -9.89 12.93
CA GLY A 73 11.83 -10.82 11.81
C GLY A 73 10.85 -10.50 10.67
N TYR A 74 11.39 -10.43 9.45
CA TYR A 74 10.59 -10.20 8.25
C TYR A 74 9.84 -11.47 7.84
N VAL A 75 8.58 -11.30 7.46
CA VAL A 75 7.70 -12.38 6.99
C VAL A 75 7.24 -12.18 5.54
N ALA A 76 7.34 -10.97 5.01
CA ALA A 76 7.14 -10.66 3.60
C ALA A 76 7.99 -9.46 3.19
N ASN A 77 8.50 -9.47 1.96
CA ASN A 77 9.28 -8.38 1.38
C ASN A 77 9.09 -8.36 -0.14
N GLY A 78 8.89 -7.18 -0.72
CA GLY A 78 8.77 -6.99 -2.15
C GLY A 78 8.37 -5.56 -2.50
N ALA A 79 7.62 -5.39 -3.58
CA ALA A 79 7.16 -4.07 -4.01
C ALA A 79 5.83 -4.10 -4.77
N ILE A 80 5.15 -2.95 -4.79
CA ILE A 80 3.94 -2.67 -5.56
C ILE A 80 4.15 -1.40 -6.39
N TYR A 81 3.63 -1.38 -7.61
CA TYR A 81 3.50 -0.15 -8.39
C TYR A 81 2.16 0.51 -8.09
N THR A 82 2.17 1.80 -7.85
CA THR A 82 0.96 2.63 -7.75
C THR A 82 1.03 3.80 -8.71
N ASN A 83 -0.11 4.28 -9.18
CA ASN A 83 -0.23 5.50 -9.96
C ASN A 83 -1.56 6.20 -9.69
N TRP A 84 -1.73 7.38 -10.26
CA TRP A 84 -2.97 8.13 -10.17
C TRP A 84 -3.50 8.43 -11.55
N SER A 85 -4.73 8.03 -11.80
CA SER A 85 -5.43 8.44 -13.01
C SER A 85 -6.46 9.52 -12.70
N TRP A 86 -6.54 10.45 -13.64
CA TRP A 86 -7.33 11.67 -13.56
C TRP A 86 -8.49 11.66 -14.55
N SER A 87 -8.75 10.51 -15.19
CA SER A 87 -9.88 10.36 -16.10
C SER A 87 -11.19 10.30 -15.31
N GLU A 88 -12.18 11.09 -15.73
CA GLU A 88 -13.53 11.07 -15.17
C GLU A 88 -14.16 9.69 -15.34
N HIS A 89 -14.19 8.90 -14.27
CA HIS A 89 -14.93 7.64 -14.21
C HIS A 89 -16.12 7.82 -13.27
N PRO A 90 -17.37 7.53 -13.70
CA PRO A 90 -18.57 7.92 -12.97
C PRO A 90 -18.74 7.26 -11.59
N LEU A 91 -17.99 6.18 -11.32
CA LEU A 91 -18.05 5.41 -10.08
C LEU A 91 -16.78 5.49 -9.22
N LEU A 92 -15.76 6.25 -9.64
CA LEU A 92 -14.48 6.33 -8.91
C LEU A 92 -14.21 7.76 -8.42
N PRO A 93 -13.55 7.92 -7.27
CA PRO A 93 -13.07 9.23 -6.84
C PRO A 93 -12.07 9.78 -7.86
N LEU A 94 -12.00 11.11 -7.97
CA LEU A 94 -10.93 11.78 -8.70
C LEU A 94 -9.96 12.43 -7.69
N PRO A 95 -8.65 12.16 -7.78
CA PRO A 95 -8.02 11.14 -8.63
C PRO A 95 -8.33 9.71 -8.15
N HIS A 96 -8.21 8.72 -9.04
CA HIS A 96 -8.35 7.31 -8.67
C HIS A 96 -6.99 6.60 -8.64
N LEU A 97 -6.78 5.82 -7.59
CA LEU A 97 -5.58 5.02 -7.40
C LEU A 97 -5.59 3.83 -8.34
N GLY A 98 -4.59 3.74 -9.21
CA GLY A 98 -4.26 2.51 -9.92
C GLY A 98 -3.09 1.80 -9.26
N TYR A 99 -3.01 0.50 -9.47
CA TYR A 99 -1.99 -0.34 -8.86
C TYR A 99 -1.71 -1.59 -9.69
N ARG A 100 -0.51 -2.16 -9.52
CA ARG A 100 -0.21 -3.53 -9.94
C ARG A 100 0.91 -4.15 -9.11
N LYS A 101 0.90 -5.47 -9.03
CA LYS A 101 2.01 -6.26 -8.46
C LYS A 101 3.26 -6.05 -9.30
N THR A 102 4.40 -5.89 -8.63
CA THR A 102 5.70 -6.02 -9.28
C THR A 102 6.07 -7.51 -9.39
N GLU A 103 7.12 -7.79 -10.14
CA GLU A 103 7.75 -9.10 -10.24
C GLU A 103 8.31 -9.56 -8.88
N SER A 104 8.61 -8.62 -7.99
CA SER A 104 9.08 -8.87 -6.62
C SER A 104 7.95 -9.02 -5.59
N TRP A 105 6.68 -8.98 -6.00
CA TRP A 105 5.56 -9.05 -5.06
C TRP A 105 5.61 -10.34 -4.21
N PRO A 106 5.51 -10.24 -2.87
CA PRO A 106 5.62 -11.41 -2.00
C PRO A 106 4.45 -12.39 -2.23
N PRO A 107 4.73 -13.67 -2.50
CA PRO A 107 3.69 -14.65 -2.87
C PRO A 107 2.77 -15.03 -1.70
N ASN A 108 3.12 -14.63 -0.48
CA ASN A 108 2.34 -14.85 0.74
C ASN A 108 1.51 -13.64 1.17
N MET A 109 1.36 -12.65 0.28
CA MET A 109 0.47 -11.51 0.50
C MET A 109 -0.50 -11.30 -0.66
N SER A 110 -1.64 -10.73 -0.31
CA SER A 110 -2.63 -10.18 -1.22
C SER A 110 -2.97 -8.76 -0.82
N PHE A 111 -3.66 -8.06 -1.72
CA PHE A 111 -4.23 -6.77 -1.40
C PHE A 111 -5.46 -6.52 -2.29
N GLU A 112 -6.35 -5.68 -1.80
CA GLU A 112 -7.56 -5.26 -2.51
C GLU A 112 -7.74 -3.74 -2.38
N LEU A 113 -8.30 -3.13 -3.42
CA LEU A 113 -8.78 -1.75 -3.35
C LEU A 113 -10.27 -1.79 -3.02
N VAL A 114 -10.67 -1.07 -1.97
CA VAL A 114 -12.08 -0.95 -1.61
C VAL A 114 -12.82 -0.17 -2.70
N GLU A 115 -13.89 -0.76 -3.21
CA GLU A 115 -14.69 -0.22 -4.31
C GLU A 115 -15.14 1.22 -4.03
N GLY A 116 -15.00 2.10 -5.03
CA GLY A 116 -15.39 3.50 -4.92
C GLY A 116 -14.48 4.34 -4.01
N SER A 117 -13.29 3.86 -3.64
CA SER A 117 -12.37 4.56 -2.74
C SER A 117 -10.92 4.53 -3.22
N ASN A 118 -10.05 5.27 -2.52
CA ASN A 118 -8.60 5.16 -2.60
C ASN A 118 -8.05 4.50 -1.33
N HIS A 119 -8.60 3.34 -0.97
CA HIS A 119 -8.22 2.59 0.24
C HIS A 119 -7.75 1.18 -0.10
N LEU A 120 -6.49 0.87 0.23
CA LEU A 120 -5.89 -0.45 0.01
C LEU A 120 -5.87 -1.27 1.29
N ILE A 121 -6.43 -2.47 1.24
CA ILE A 121 -6.35 -3.44 2.33
C ILE A 121 -5.27 -4.45 1.97
N PHE A 122 -4.13 -4.41 2.65
CA PHE A 122 -3.08 -5.42 2.52
C PHE A 122 -3.40 -6.59 3.45
N THR A 123 -3.22 -7.82 2.96
CA THR A 123 -3.44 -9.03 3.76
C THR A 123 -2.22 -9.94 3.70
N LEU A 124 -1.65 -10.25 4.87
CA LEU A 124 -0.69 -11.35 5.01
C LEU A 124 -1.45 -12.68 5.07
N ASP A 125 -1.38 -13.46 3.99
CA ASP A 125 -2.18 -14.69 3.84
C ASP A 125 -1.58 -15.88 4.58
N LYS A 126 -0.25 -15.96 4.62
CA LYS A 126 0.50 -17.03 5.31
C LYS A 126 1.91 -16.55 5.68
N GLU A 127 2.51 -17.19 6.67
CA GLU A 127 3.95 -17.06 6.89
C GLU A 127 4.69 -18.06 5.99
N LEU A 128 5.78 -17.61 5.36
CA LEU A 128 6.70 -18.52 4.69
C LEU A 128 7.72 -19.00 5.71
N ALA A 129 7.91 -20.33 5.79
CA ALA A 129 9.10 -20.88 6.41
C ALA A 129 10.27 -20.66 5.45
N TRP A 130 11.28 -19.92 5.90
CA TRP A 130 12.51 -19.66 5.16
C TRP A 130 13.58 -20.67 5.57
#